data_AF-J2N7T4-F1
#
_entry.id   AF-J2N7T4-F1
#
_cell.length_a   1.000
_cell.length_b   1.000
_cell.length_c   1.000
_cell.angle_alpha   90.00
_cell.angle_beta   90.00
_cell.angle_gamma   90.00
#
_symmetry.space_group_name_H-M   'P 1'
#
loop_
_entity.id
_entity.type
_entity.pdbx_description
1 polymer ?
#
loop_
_entity_poly.entity_id
_entity_poly.type
_entity_poly.pdbx_seq_one_letter_code
_entity_poly.pdbx_strand_id
1 'polypeptide(L)'
;MDIKRTILIVALAIVSYVMVLKWNQDYGQAALPTQNVASSTTAPGLPDTATGNNASVSDDIPRAASDTSATAPAETPVAASKDLIQIKTDVLNLAVDPQGGDVAQLTLPLYPRRQDHPDIPFQLFDNGNELTYLAQSGLIGTDGPDASPAGRPVWSSEKKVYQLADGQDQLVVDLKFSKDGVNYIKRFTLKRGQYDVGVSYLIDNESAKPWSGAMFAQLKRDASSDPSSSTATGTATYLGAALWTSNEPYKKVSMKDMDKAALKETVNGGWVAWLQHYFVTAWIPAKGENNVVQTRKDSKGNYIIGYTAPAITVAPGAKAEVSAVLYAGPKSQAVLKELSPGLELTVDYGILWFIAQPIFWLLQHIHALVGNWGWSIIFLTMLIKGIFFPLSAASYKSMARMRAVAPKLAALKEQHGDDRQKMSQAMMELYKKEKINPLGGCLPILVQMPVFLSLYWVLLESVEMRQAPFMLWITDLSIKDPFFILPIIMGATMFIQQQLNPTPPDPMQAKVMKLMPIIFTFFFLWFPAGLVLYWVVNNCLSIAQQWYITRKVEAAANAAA
;
A
#
# COMPACT_ATOMS: atom_id res chain seq x y z
N MET A 1 -49.09 14.63 -5.63
CA MET A 1 -48.35 13.35 -5.68
C MET A 1 -48.98 12.43 -4.65
N ASP A 2 -49.38 11.22 -5.04
CA ASP A 2 -50.07 10.26 -4.18
C ASP A 2 -49.21 9.87 -2.96
N ILE A 3 -49.65 10.20 -1.75
CA ILE A 3 -48.98 9.87 -0.49
C ILE A 3 -48.66 8.36 -0.41
N LYS A 4 -49.57 7.51 -0.91
CA LYS A 4 -49.37 6.05 -0.97
C LYS A 4 -48.17 5.66 -1.82
N ARG A 5 -48.00 6.30 -2.99
CA ARG A 5 -46.86 6.07 -3.90
C ARG A 5 -45.55 6.53 -3.26
N THR A 6 -45.56 7.68 -2.60
CA THR A 6 -44.38 8.18 -1.89
C THR A 6 -43.99 7.25 -0.73
N ILE A 7 -44.95 6.77 0.06
CA ILE A 7 -44.70 5.80 1.15
C ILE A 7 -44.08 4.51 0.60
N LEU A 8 -44.62 3.95 -0.49
CA LEU A 8 -44.07 2.75 -1.12
C LEU A 8 -42.65 2.95 -1.65
N ILE A 9 -42.36 4.11 -2.24
CA ILE A 9 -41.00 4.44 -2.71
C ILE A 9 -40.03 4.57 -1.53
N VAL A 10 -40.45 5.22 -0.45
CA VAL A 10 -39.63 5.34 0.77
C VAL A 10 -39.39 3.98 1.40
N ALA A 11 -40.42 3.13 1.51
CA ALA A 11 -40.28 1.77 2.03
C ALA A 11 -39.32 0.93 1.17
N LEU A 12 -39.44 1.00 -0.16
CA LEU A 12 -38.52 0.33 -1.09
C LEU A 12 -37.08 0.82 -0.89
N ALA A 13 -36.87 2.14 -0.78
CA ALA A 13 -35.55 2.72 -0.55
C ALA A 13 -34.93 2.25 0.78
N ILE A 14 -35.72 2.14 1.85
CA ILE A 14 -35.26 1.62 3.14
C ILE A 14 -34.86 0.14 3.02
N VAL A 15 -35.69 -0.69 2.38
CA VAL A 15 -35.39 -2.12 2.19
C VAL A 15 -34.13 -2.31 1.34
N SER A 16 -34.01 -1.58 0.22
CA SER A 16 -32.81 -1.60 -0.62
C SER A 16 -31.57 -1.15 0.14
N TYR A 17 -31.67 -0.10 0.96
CA TYR A 17 -30.58 0.37 1.79
C TYR A 17 -30.14 -0.69 2.80
N VAL A 18 -31.07 -1.33 3.52
CA VAL A 18 -30.76 -2.40 4.47
C VAL A 18 -30.14 -3.62 3.79
N MET A 19 -30.60 -4.01 2.59
CA MET A 19 -29.97 -5.09 1.82
C MET A 19 -28.52 -4.75 1.45
N VAL A 20 -28.25 -3.51 1.03
CA VAL A 20 -26.89 -3.06 0.72
C VAL A 20 -26.01 -3.05 1.97
N LEU A 21 -26.54 -2.64 3.13
CA LEU A 21 -25.82 -2.71 4.40
C LEU A 21 -25.44 -4.15 4.76
N LYS A 22 -26.37 -5.10 4.60
CA LYS A 22 -26.10 -6.52 4.87
C LYS A 22 -25.10 -7.11 3.91
N TRP A 23 -25.26 -6.85 2.61
CA TRP A 23 -24.27 -7.24 1.60
C TRP A 23 -22.88 -6.69 1.90
N ASN A 24 -22.80 -5.44 2.36
CA ASN A 24 -21.54 -4.83 2.76
C ASN A 24 -20.91 -5.51 3.99
N GLN A 25 -21.72 -5.88 4.98
CA GLN A 25 -21.27 -6.60 6.17
C GLN A 25 -20.70 -7.97 5.82
N ASP A 26 -21.34 -8.69 4.90
CA ASP A 26 -20.99 -10.07 4.56
C ASP A 26 -19.79 -10.17 3.59
N TYR A 27 -19.65 -9.22 2.65
CA TYR A 27 -18.67 -9.30 1.55
C TYR A 27 -17.67 -8.12 1.49
N GLY A 28 -17.83 -7.11 2.33
CA GLY A 28 -17.01 -5.88 2.30
C GLY A 28 -15.75 -5.91 3.17
N GLN A 29 -15.50 -7.00 3.89
CA GLN A 29 -14.40 -7.14 4.85
C GLN A 29 -13.38 -8.17 4.39
N ALA A 30 -12.13 -8.03 4.85
CA ALA A 30 -11.10 -9.04 4.61
C ALA A 30 -11.54 -10.40 5.18
N ALA A 31 -11.35 -11.47 4.41
CA ALA A 31 -11.63 -12.82 4.87
C ALA A 31 -10.77 -13.14 6.10
N LEU A 32 -11.38 -13.73 7.13
CA LEU A 32 -10.63 -14.29 8.25
C LEU A 32 -9.87 -15.54 7.78
N PRO A 33 -8.70 -15.84 8.38
CA PRO A 33 -8.03 -17.09 8.10
C PRO A 33 -8.94 -18.26 8.43
N THR A 34 -9.02 -19.24 7.54
CA THR A 34 -9.61 -20.54 7.86
C THR A 34 -8.79 -21.17 8.96
N GLN A 35 -9.39 -21.36 10.15
CA GLN A 35 -8.80 -22.20 11.20
C GLN A 35 -8.75 -23.64 10.66
N ASN A 36 -7.61 -24.04 10.11
CA ASN A 36 -7.33 -25.45 9.88
C ASN A 36 -7.15 -26.10 11.25
N VAL A 37 -8.23 -26.62 11.82
CA VAL A 37 -8.13 -27.67 12.84
C VAL A 37 -7.34 -28.79 12.18
N ALA A 38 -6.10 -28.99 12.63
CA ALA A 38 -5.28 -30.13 12.22
C ALA A 38 -6.03 -31.41 12.60
N SER A 39 -6.91 -31.85 11.70
CA SER A 39 -7.55 -33.15 11.78
C SER A 39 -6.46 -34.13 11.38
N SER A 40 -5.92 -34.84 12.35
CA SER A 40 -5.13 -36.03 12.14
C SER A 40 -6.01 -37.10 11.50
N THR A 41 -6.29 -36.97 10.20
CA THR A 41 -6.83 -38.07 9.41
C THR A 41 -5.67 -38.96 9.01
N THR A 42 -5.37 -39.94 9.87
CA THR A 42 -4.76 -41.20 9.46
C THR A 42 -5.66 -41.84 8.40
N ALA A 43 -5.33 -41.62 7.12
CA ALA A 43 -5.85 -42.44 6.03
C ALA A 43 -5.08 -43.79 6.04
N PRO A 44 -5.75 -44.94 5.99
CA PRO A 44 -5.10 -46.25 5.94
C PRO A 44 -4.30 -46.39 4.64
N GLY A 45 -3.04 -46.79 4.76
CA GLY A 45 -2.16 -47.05 3.62
C GLY A 45 -2.63 -48.24 2.77
N LEU A 46 -2.43 -48.12 1.46
CA LEU A 46 -2.34 -49.23 0.51
C LEU A 46 -1.00 -49.13 -0.25
N PRO A 47 -0.45 -50.25 -0.75
CA PRO A 47 0.98 -50.44 -0.95
C PRO A 47 1.51 -49.90 -2.28
N ASP A 48 2.83 -49.69 -2.25
CA ASP A 48 3.76 -49.24 -3.28
C ASP A 48 3.41 -49.53 -4.74
N THR A 49 3.50 -48.48 -5.56
CA THR A 49 4.00 -48.59 -6.94
C THR A 49 5.10 -47.56 -7.15
N ALA A 50 6.32 -48.09 -7.34
CA ALA A 50 7.54 -47.32 -7.56
C ALA A 50 7.42 -46.43 -8.81
N THR A 51 7.57 -45.12 -8.61
CA THR A 51 7.89 -44.17 -9.68
C THR A 51 9.00 -43.22 -9.23
N GLY A 52 10.17 -43.40 -9.84
CA GLY A 52 11.24 -42.43 -10.07
C GLY A 52 11.54 -41.38 -8.98
N ASN A 53 12.50 -41.71 -8.12
CA ASN A 53 13.24 -40.73 -7.32
C ASN A 53 14.01 -39.75 -8.22
N ASN A 54 13.54 -38.52 -8.32
CA ASN A 54 14.39 -37.36 -8.56
C ASN A 54 14.44 -36.56 -7.26
N ALA A 55 15.55 -36.67 -6.52
CA ALA A 55 15.87 -35.72 -5.46
C ALA A 55 16.03 -34.33 -6.11
N SER A 56 15.00 -33.50 -5.98
CA SER A 56 15.00 -32.14 -6.47
C SER A 56 15.89 -31.30 -5.56
N VAL A 57 17.08 -30.95 -6.05
CA VAL A 57 17.79 -29.78 -5.54
C VAL A 57 16.85 -28.60 -5.73
N SER A 58 16.53 -27.88 -4.65
CA SER A 58 15.57 -26.77 -4.70
C SER A 58 16.08 -25.70 -5.67
N ASP A 59 15.35 -25.48 -6.76
CA ASP A 59 15.67 -24.53 -7.82
C ASP A 59 15.44 -23.07 -7.40
N ASP A 60 14.91 -22.88 -6.20
CA ASP A 60 14.69 -21.59 -5.58
C ASP A 60 15.91 -21.02 -4.86
N ILE A 61 17.05 -21.71 -4.74
CA ILE A 61 18.30 -21.17 -4.17
C ILE A 61 19.26 -20.74 -5.29
N PRO A 62 19.82 -19.51 -5.25
CA PRO A 62 20.75 -19.06 -6.28
C PRO A 62 22.08 -19.80 -6.19
N ARG A 63 22.70 -20.08 -7.35
CA ARG A 63 24.06 -20.64 -7.44
C ARG A 63 25.09 -19.56 -7.74
N ALA A 64 26.29 -19.71 -7.21
CA ALA A 64 27.39 -18.79 -7.52
C ALA A 64 27.94 -19.10 -8.94
N ALA A 65 28.59 -18.12 -9.58
CA ALA A 65 29.11 -18.26 -10.94
C ALA A 65 30.25 -19.29 -11.10
N SER A 66 30.75 -19.85 -10.00
CA SER A 66 31.92 -20.74 -9.95
C SER A 66 31.59 -22.20 -9.62
N ASP A 67 30.31 -22.59 -9.57
CA ASP A 67 29.92 -23.96 -9.24
C ASP A 67 30.08 -24.90 -10.45
N THR A 68 31.22 -25.59 -10.53
CA THR A 68 31.38 -26.76 -11.41
C THR A 68 30.76 -28.00 -10.76
N SER A 69 29.82 -28.62 -11.48
CA SER A 69 29.08 -29.82 -11.07
C SER A 69 30.01 -30.99 -10.72
N ALA A 70 29.96 -31.45 -9.46
CA ALA A 70 30.49 -32.74 -9.05
C ALA A 70 29.36 -33.58 -8.43
N THR A 71 29.01 -34.67 -9.09
CA THR A 71 27.98 -35.63 -8.67
C THR A 71 28.59 -36.59 -7.65
N ALA A 72 28.19 -36.51 -6.38
CA ALA A 72 28.47 -37.51 -5.35
C ALA A 72 27.16 -38.18 -4.90
N PRO A 73 27.21 -39.43 -4.36
CA PRO A 73 26.02 -40.23 -4.12
C PRO A 73 25.13 -39.64 -3.02
N ALA A 74 23.82 -39.68 -3.26
CA ALA A 74 22.81 -39.17 -2.34
C ALA A 74 22.64 -40.09 -1.12
N GLU A 75 22.84 -39.53 0.09
CA GLU A 75 22.31 -40.12 1.32
C GLU A 75 20.87 -39.63 1.54
N THR A 76 20.08 -40.53 2.13
CA THR A 76 18.64 -40.43 2.34
C THR A 76 18.25 -39.19 3.16
N PRO A 77 17.32 -38.33 2.71
CA PRO A 77 16.86 -37.20 3.51
C PRO A 77 16.00 -37.69 4.68
N VAL A 78 16.42 -37.33 5.88
CA VAL A 78 15.64 -37.48 7.12
C VAL A 78 14.46 -36.49 7.06
N ALA A 79 13.26 -36.98 7.36
CA ALA A 79 12.05 -36.18 7.42
C ALA A 79 12.21 -34.97 8.35
N ALA A 80 11.98 -33.75 7.83
CA ALA A 80 12.05 -32.51 8.60
C ALA A 80 10.96 -32.47 9.70
N SER A 81 11.40 -32.25 10.93
CA SER A 81 10.52 -31.94 12.06
C SER A 81 9.87 -30.56 11.86
N LYS A 82 8.54 -30.47 12.05
CA LYS A 82 7.68 -29.29 11.87
C LYS A 82 7.78 -28.24 12.99
N ASP A 83 8.92 -28.14 13.67
CA ASP A 83 9.09 -27.26 14.84
C ASP A 83 9.82 -25.96 14.48
N LEU A 84 9.06 -24.93 14.09
CA LEU A 84 9.59 -23.59 13.83
C LEU A 84 10.11 -22.92 15.12
N ILE A 85 11.20 -22.16 15.01
CA ILE A 85 11.76 -21.36 16.10
C ILE A 85 11.02 -20.02 16.15
N GLN A 86 10.35 -19.76 17.26
CA GLN A 86 9.54 -18.54 17.46
C GLN A 86 10.39 -17.43 18.07
N ILE A 87 10.37 -16.24 17.48
CA ILE A 87 11.04 -15.06 18.00
C ILE A 87 10.01 -13.93 18.04
N LYS A 88 9.80 -13.38 19.23
CA LYS A 88 8.72 -12.44 19.52
C LYS A 88 9.25 -11.14 20.12
N THR A 89 8.69 -10.04 19.66
CA THR A 89 8.95 -8.67 20.13
C THR A 89 7.61 -7.96 20.33
N ASP A 90 7.65 -6.66 20.62
CA ASP A 90 6.46 -5.81 20.70
C ASP A 90 5.79 -5.57 19.34
N VAL A 91 6.56 -5.60 18.24
CA VAL A 91 6.08 -5.25 16.89
C VAL A 91 6.16 -6.38 15.85
N LEU A 92 6.90 -7.45 16.14
CA LEU A 92 7.13 -8.60 15.26
C LEU A 92 6.97 -9.91 16.02
N ASN A 93 6.21 -10.84 15.44
CA ASN A 93 6.24 -12.26 15.80
C ASN A 93 6.65 -13.05 14.57
N LEU A 94 7.85 -13.62 14.57
CA LEU A 94 8.41 -14.33 13.43
C LEU A 94 8.78 -15.77 13.78
N ALA A 95 8.56 -16.67 12.82
CA ALA A 95 8.83 -18.09 12.93
C ALA A 95 9.90 -18.46 11.90
N VAL A 96 11.02 -18.96 12.40
CA VAL A 96 12.19 -19.33 11.60
C VAL A 96 12.19 -20.84 11.39
N ASP A 97 12.31 -21.27 10.13
CA ASP A 97 12.52 -22.68 9.78
C ASP A 97 13.95 -23.08 10.12
N PRO A 98 14.19 -24.06 11.01
CA PRO A 98 15.55 -24.55 11.28
C PRO A 98 16.28 -25.04 10.02
N GLN A 99 15.55 -25.49 8.99
CA GLN A 99 16.13 -25.81 7.70
C GLN A 99 16.39 -24.51 6.91
N GLY A 100 17.67 -24.18 6.73
CA GLY A 100 18.12 -22.95 6.08
C GLY A 100 18.08 -21.71 6.98
N GLY A 101 17.26 -21.69 8.03
CA GLY A 101 17.09 -20.53 8.90
C GLY A 101 16.23 -19.45 8.25
N ASP A 102 15.28 -19.80 7.39
CA ASP A 102 14.44 -18.81 6.69
C ASP A 102 13.34 -18.28 7.60
N VAL A 103 12.95 -17.02 7.40
CA VAL A 103 11.76 -16.47 8.07
C VAL A 103 10.53 -16.94 7.28
N ALA A 104 9.94 -18.04 7.75
CA ALA A 104 8.84 -18.73 7.07
C ALA A 104 7.47 -18.14 7.41
N GLN A 105 7.31 -17.56 8.61
CA GLN A 105 6.09 -16.87 9.02
C GLN A 105 6.42 -15.59 9.76
N LEU A 106 5.56 -14.57 9.62
CA LEU A 106 5.70 -13.29 10.31
C LEU A 106 4.34 -12.62 10.43
N THR A 107 3.97 -12.27 11.66
CA THR A 107 2.79 -11.45 11.96
C THR A 107 3.19 -10.11 12.58
N LEU A 108 2.33 -9.10 12.38
CA LEU A 108 2.51 -7.74 12.90
C LEU A 108 1.48 -7.47 14.02
N PRO A 109 1.85 -7.61 15.31
CA PRO A 109 0.90 -7.52 16.42
C PRO A 109 0.17 -6.18 16.56
N LEU A 110 0.81 -5.08 16.16
CA LEU A 110 0.20 -3.74 16.20
C LEU A 110 -0.79 -3.47 15.07
N TYR A 111 -0.88 -4.36 14.07
CA TYR A 111 -1.72 -4.17 12.90
C TYR A 111 -2.71 -5.33 12.80
N PRO A 112 -3.95 -5.17 13.30
CA PRO A 112 -4.92 -6.25 13.22
C PRO A 112 -5.39 -6.44 11.77
N ARG A 113 -5.70 -7.69 11.44
CA ARG A 113 -6.20 -8.05 10.11
C ARG A 113 -7.53 -7.35 9.83
N ARG A 114 -8.41 -7.30 10.83
CA ARG A 114 -9.69 -6.58 10.79
C ARG A 114 -9.89 -5.79 12.09
N GLN A 115 -10.63 -4.70 12.02
CA GLN A 115 -10.89 -3.86 13.18
C GLN A 115 -11.80 -4.54 14.22
N ASP A 116 -12.74 -5.38 13.77
CA ASP A 116 -13.68 -6.10 14.63
C ASP A 116 -13.09 -7.36 15.29
N HIS A 117 -11.92 -7.80 14.84
CA HIS A 117 -11.13 -8.89 15.42
C HIS A 117 -9.69 -8.42 15.71
N PRO A 118 -9.50 -7.53 16.71
CA PRO A 118 -8.21 -6.93 17.00
C PRO A 118 -7.18 -7.93 17.54
N ASP A 119 -7.62 -9.10 17.99
CA ASP A 119 -6.81 -10.22 18.49
C ASP A 119 -6.08 -10.99 17.39
N ILE A 120 -6.50 -10.83 16.12
CA ILE A 120 -5.90 -11.50 14.97
C ILE A 120 -4.95 -10.53 14.27
N PRO A 121 -3.62 -10.68 14.43
CA PRO A 121 -2.66 -9.80 13.79
C PRO A 121 -2.60 -10.05 12.28
N PHE A 122 -2.13 -9.05 11.55
CA PHE A 122 -1.89 -9.17 10.11
C PHE A 122 -0.75 -10.15 9.85
N GLN A 123 -1.02 -11.16 9.02
CA GLN A 123 -0.04 -12.14 8.54
C GLN A 123 0.70 -11.56 7.32
N LEU A 124 1.97 -11.19 7.49
CA LEU A 124 2.79 -10.67 6.41
C LEU A 124 3.48 -11.79 5.64
N PHE A 125 4.17 -12.71 6.34
CA PHE A 125 4.77 -13.90 5.73
C PHE A 125 4.00 -15.15 6.13
N ASP A 126 3.78 -16.06 5.19
CA ASP A 126 3.16 -17.37 5.43
C ASP A 126 3.76 -18.39 4.47
N ASN A 127 3.77 -19.66 4.86
CA ASN A 127 4.38 -20.74 4.08
C ASN A 127 3.34 -21.80 3.71
N GLY A 128 2.28 -21.35 3.02
CA GLY A 128 1.34 -22.23 2.34
C GLY A 128 0.01 -22.51 3.07
N ASN A 129 -0.37 -21.74 4.09
CA ASN A 129 -1.74 -21.84 4.62
C ASN A 129 -2.72 -21.00 3.79
N GLU A 130 -2.47 -19.69 3.71
CA GLU A 130 -3.24 -18.75 2.90
C GLU A 130 -2.47 -18.32 1.65
N LEU A 131 -1.15 -18.20 1.77
CA LEU A 131 -0.25 -17.83 0.70
C LEU A 131 1.16 -18.34 0.98
N THR A 132 1.99 -18.38 -0.05
CA THR A 132 3.44 -18.54 0.08
C THR A 132 4.08 -17.16 -0.05
N TYR A 133 4.65 -16.65 1.03
CA TYR A 133 5.46 -15.44 1.07
C TYR A 133 6.43 -15.50 2.24
N LEU A 134 7.73 -15.56 1.96
CA LEU A 134 8.75 -15.77 2.98
C LEU A 134 10.05 -15.07 2.61
N ALA A 135 10.92 -14.88 3.61
CA ALA A 135 12.24 -14.28 3.43
C ALA A 135 13.34 -15.32 3.65
N GLN A 136 14.14 -15.56 2.61
CA GLN A 136 15.23 -16.54 2.63
C GLN A 136 16.56 -15.83 2.62
N SER A 137 17.53 -16.37 3.34
CA SER A 137 18.92 -15.95 3.26
C SER A 137 19.84 -17.11 3.61
N GLY A 138 21.07 -17.04 3.13
CA GLY A 138 22.07 -18.08 3.39
C GLY A 138 23.42 -17.78 2.76
N LEU A 139 24.30 -18.76 2.82
CA LEU A 139 25.66 -18.73 2.28
C LEU A 139 25.78 -19.75 1.14
N ILE A 140 26.08 -19.26 -0.05
CA ILE A 140 26.24 -20.04 -1.29
C ILE A 140 27.69 -19.95 -1.80
N GLY A 141 27.97 -20.62 -2.92
CA GLY A 141 29.32 -20.72 -3.48
C GLY A 141 30.01 -22.01 -3.08
N THR A 142 31.29 -22.12 -3.44
CA THR A 142 32.06 -23.38 -3.36
C THR A 142 31.98 -24.06 -1.99
N ASP A 143 32.11 -23.30 -0.92
CA ASP A 143 32.07 -23.81 0.46
C ASP A 143 30.80 -23.37 1.22
N GLY A 144 29.86 -22.71 0.54
CA GLY A 144 28.61 -22.24 1.13
C GLY A 144 27.64 -23.38 1.45
N PRO A 145 27.14 -23.52 2.70
CA PRO A 145 26.28 -24.64 3.08
C PRO A 145 24.90 -24.66 2.41
N ASP A 146 24.35 -23.52 1.98
CA ASP A 146 22.96 -23.44 1.49
C ASP A 146 22.75 -23.92 0.04
N ALA A 147 23.81 -23.96 -0.78
CA ALA A 147 23.76 -24.48 -2.16
C ALA A 147 24.23 -25.95 -2.28
N SER A 148 24.27 -26.70 -1.18
CA SER A 148 24.82 -28.04 -1.16
C SER A 148 23.90 -29.09 -1.85
N PRO A 149 24.46 -30.10 -2.54
CA PRO A 149 23.68 -31.23 -3.06
C PRO A 149 22.91 -32.00 -1.98
N ALA A 150 23.39 -31.97 -0.73
CA ALA A 150 22.73 -32.58 0.42
C ALA A 150 21.51 -31.78 0.94
N GLY A 151 21.18 -30.65 0.29
CA GLY A 151 20.15 -29.72 0.74
C GLY A 151 20.71 -28.63 1.65
N ARG A 152 19.80 -27.84 2.21
CA ARG A 152 20.12 -26.69 3.08
C ARG A 152 20.55 -27.12 4.49
N PRO A 153 21.39 -26.32 5.18
CA PRO A 153 21.82 -26.64 6.54
C PRO A 153 20.64 -26.71 7.49
N VAL A 154 20.66 -27.67 8.42
CA VAL A 154 19.71 -27.73 9.54
C VAL A 154 20.38 -27.09 10.74
N TRP A 155 19.93 -25.89 11.09
CA TRP A 155 20.50 -25.12 12.17
C TRP A 155 20.00 -25.60 13.54
N SER A 156 20.89 -25.57 14.54
CA SER A 156 20.56 -25.83 15.94
C SER A 156 20.31 -24.53 16.68
N SER A 157 19.26 -24.49 17.50
CA SER A 157 18.92 -23.36 18.36
C SER A 157 18.91 -23.78 19.82
N GLU A 158 19.29 -22.87 20.72
CA GLU A 158 19.28 -23.13 22.17
C GLU A 158 17.85 -23.28 22.71
N LYS A 159 16.90 -22.49 22.16
CA LYS A 159 15.50 -22.46 22.59
C LYS A 159 14.59 -22.54 21.37
N LYS A 160 13.37 -23.05 21.57
CA LYS A 160 12.32 -22.99 20.54
C LYS A 160 11.55 -21.67 20.52
N VAL A 161 11.58 -20.92 21.63
CA VAL A 161 10.87 -19.65 21.78
C VAL A 161 11.80 -18.62 22.41
N TYR A 162 11.94 -17.49 21.74
CA TYR A 162 12.63 -16.29 22.20
C TYR A 162 11.62 -15.14 22.29
N GLN A 163 11.67 -14.38 23.36
CA GLN A 163 10.80 -13.23 23.60
C GLN A 163 11.67 -12.08 24.10
N LEU A 164 11.51 -10.90 23.49
CA LEU A 164 12.11 -9.67 24.00
C LEU A 164 11.43 -9.33 25.34
N ALA A 165 12.18 -9.42 26.44
CA ALA A 165 11.64 -9.20 27.78
C ALA A 165 11.39 -7.70 28.04
N ASP A 166 10.49 -7.40 28.98
CA ASP A 166 10.24 -6.02 29.41
C ASP A 166 11.52 -5.35 29.93
N GLY A 167 11.75 -4.10 29.52
CA GLY A 167 12.96 -3.35 29.86
C GLY A 167 14.21 -3.68 29.03
N GLN A 168 14.15 -4.66 28.11
CA GLN A 168 15.24 -4.90 27.14
C GLN A 168 14.96 -4.16 25.83
N ASP A 169 15.98 -3.54 25.24
CA ASP A 169 15.86 -2.86 23.94
C ASP A 169 16.27 -3.71 22.74
N GLN A 170 16.92 -4.86 22.99
CA GLN A 170 17.46 -5.73 21.96
C GLN A 170 17.32 -7.21 22.32
N LEU A 171 17.01 -8.03 21.32
CA LEU A 171 16.99 -9.49 21.38
C LEU A 171 17.94 -10.04 20.31
N VAL A 172 18.83 -10.94 20.72
CA VAL A 172 19.78 -11.64 19.84
C VAL A 172 19.47 -13.13 19.87
N VAL A 173 19.32 -13.74 18.69
CA VAL A 173 19.02 -15.17 18.54
C VAL A 173 20.05 -15.79 17.62
N ASP A 174 20.85 -16.71 18.17
CA ASP A 174 21.91 -17.41 17.46
C ASP A 174 21.47 -18.82 17.08
N LEU A 175 21.59 -19.13 15.79
CA LEU A 175 21.44 -20.46 15.24
C LEU A 175 22.83 -20.98 14.84
N LYS A 176 23.15 -22.21 15.24
CA LYS A 176 24.49 -22.79 15.09
C LYS A 176 24.47 -23.96 14.11
N PHE A 177 25.49 -24.04 13.28
CA PHE A 177 25.73 -25.14 12.35
C PHE A 177 27.23 -25.34 12.18
N SER A 178 27.68 -26.58 11.99
CA SER A 178 29.09 -26.88 11.78
C SER A 178 29.23 -27.89 10.66
N LYS A 179 30.18 -27.68 9.75
CA LYS A 179 30.44 -28.58 8.62
C LYS A 179 31.90 -28.44 8.18
N ASP A 180 32.55 -29.58 7.92
CA ASP A 180 33.91 -29.66 7.32
C ASP A 180 34.98 -28.81 8.03
N GLY A 181 34.88 -28.69 9.36
CA GLY A 181 35.81 -27.89 10.17
C GLY A 181 35.53 -26.38 10.14
N VAL A 182 34.36 -25.96 9.66
CA VAL A 182 33.90 -24.57 9.69
C VAL A 182 32.66 -24.48 10.58
N ASN A 183 32.70 -23.57 11.55
CA ASN A 183 31.57 -23.27 12.42
C ASN A 183 30.85 -22.02 11.90
N TYR A 184 29.52 -22.10 11.83
CA TYR A 184 28.65 -21.04 11.36
C TYR A 184 27.70 -20.63 12.48
N ILE A 185 27.51 -19.32 12.63
CA ILE A 185 26.44 -18.76 13.45
C ILE A 185 25.59 -17.85 12.56
N LYS A 186 24.32 -18.20 12.37
CA LYS A 186 23.31 -17.31 11.80
C LYS A 186 22.63 -16.57 12.96
N ARG A 187 22.82 -15.27 13.03
CA ARG A 187 22.37 -14.42 14.13
C ARG A 187 21.28 -13.47 13.65
N PHE A 188 20.13 -13.54 14.32
CA PHE A 188 19.05 -12.56 14.21
C PHE A 188 19.18 -11.53 15.33
N THR A 189 19.10 -10.25 14.98
CA THR A 189 19.14 -9.13 15.91
C THR A 189 17.88 -8.29 15.72
N LEU A 190 17.06 -8.21 16.77
CA LEU A 190 15.81 -7.46 16.78
C LEU A 190 15.89 -6.38 17.84
N LYS A 191 15.25 -5.23 17.59
CA LYS A 191 15.19 -4.10 18.50
C LYS A 191 13.74 -3.74 18.82
N ARG A 192 13.51 -3.22 20.01
CA ARG A 192 12.18 -2.78 20.47
C ARG A 192 11.60 -1.72 19.52
N GLY A 193 10.34 -1.87 19.13
CA GLY A 193 9.63 -0.92 18.28
C GLY A 193 10.12 -0.82 16.84
N GLN A 194 11.01 -1.73 16.40
CA GLN A 194 11.64 -1.70 15.08
C GLN A 194 11.22 -2.89 14.21
N TYR A 195 11.04 -2.63 12.92
CA TYR A 195 10.63 -3.64 11.92
C TYR A 195 11.81 -4.14 11.06
N ASP A 196 13.01 -3.60 11.27
CA ASP A 196 14.25 -4.09 10.71
C ASP A 196 14.86 -5.20 11.58
N VAL A 197 15.10 -6.35 10.95
CA VAL A 197 15.74 -7.51 11.55
C VAL A 197 17.15 -7.61 10.98
N GLY A 198 18.16 -7.42 11.83
CA GLY A 198 19.55 -7.66 11.45
C GLY A 198 19.80 -9.16 11.31
N VAL A 199 20.33 -9.58 10.16
CA VAL A 199 20.69 -10.98 9.88
C VAL A 199 22.18 -11.03 9.53
N SER A 200 22.96 -11.70 10.38
CA SER A 200 24.40 -11.84 10.22
C SER A 200 24.81 -13.31 10.20
N TYR A 201 25.86 -13.61 9.44
CA TYR A 201 26.52 -14.91 9.41
C TYR A 201 27.95 -14.72 9.89
N LEU A 202 28.26 -15.31 11.04
CA LEU A 202 29.63 -15.41 11.53
C LEU A 202 30.20 -16.74 11.06
N ILE A 203 31.30 -16.67 10.33
CA ILE A 203 31.99 -17.81 9.73
C ILE A 203 33.32 -17.95 10.46
N ASP A 204 33.52 -19.07 11.14
CA ASP A 204 34.73 -19.40 11.88
C ASP A 204 35.41 -20.59 11.21
N ASN A 205 36.46 -20.32 10.43
CA ASN A 205 37.13 -21.32 9.63
C ASN A 205 38.24 -22.00 10.44
N GLU A 206 37.91 -23.09 11.14
CA GLU A 206 38.87 -23.91 11.88
C GLU A 206 39.52 -25.00 10.99
N SER A 207 39.21 -25.02 9.70
CA SER A 207 39.73 -26.00 8.75
C SER A 207 41.14 -25.62 8.25
N ALA A 208 41.79 -26.56 7.57
CA ALA A 208 43.11 -26.35 6.94
C ALA A 208 43.03 -25.68 5.55
N LYS A 209 41.84 -25.39 5.03
CA LYS A 209 41.63 -24.84 3.67
C LYS A 209 40.96 -23.46 3.75
N PRO A 210 41.22 -22.54 2.81
CA PRO A 210 40.45 -21.31 2.72
C PRO A 210 38.99 -21.64 2.40
N TRP A 211 38.06 -21.00 3.10
CA TRP A 211 36.63 -21.06 2.80
C TRP A 211 36.27 -19.96 1.81
N SER A 212 35.47 -20.27 0.78
CA SER A 212 35.02 -19.32 -0.23
C SER A 212 33.53 -19.42 -0.47
N GLY A 213 32.83 -18.30 -0.32
CA GLY A 213 31.38 -18.24 -0.49
C GLY A 213 30.85 -16.82 -0.55
N ALA A 214 29.55 -16.69 -0.80
CA ALA A 214 28.84 -15.43 -0.91
C ALA A 214 27.50 -15.51 -0.16
N MET A 215 27.08 -14.39 0.44
CA MET A 215 25.74 -14.28 1.00
C MET A 215 24.71 -14.09 -0.10
N PHE A 216 23.55 -14.73 0.03
CA PHE A 216 22.34 -14.36 -0.72
C PHE A 216 21.22 -14.01 0.24
N ALA A 217 20.32 -13.15 -0.24
CA ALA A 217 19.06 -12.87 0.43
C ALA A 217 17.96 -12.62 -0.59
N GLN A 218 16.77 -13.15 -0.35
CA GLN A 218 15.66 -13.08 -1.29
C GLN A 218 14.30 -13.13 -0.61
N LEU A 219 13.30 -12.61 -1.32
CA LEU A 219 11.89 -12.69 -1.00
C LEU A 219 11.24 -13.61 -2.03
N LYS A 220 10.52 -14.62 -1.54
CA LYS A 220 9.81 -15.60 -2.36
C LYS A 220 8.32 -15.43 -2.13
N ARG A 221 7.53 -15.24 -3.18
CA ARG A 221 6.07 -15.09 -3.09
C ARG A 221 5.34 -15.81 -4.23
N ASP A 222 4.19 -16.40 -3.95
CA ASP A 222 3.27 -16.91 -4.98
C ASP A 222 2.46 -15.78 -5.67
N ALA A 223 1.48 -16.18 -6.48
CA ALA A 223 0.58 -15.27 -7.20
C ALA A 223 -0.66 -14.83 -6.39
N SER A 224 -0.72 -15.10 -5.08
CA SER A 224 -1.86 -14.74 -4.24
C SER A 224 -2.08 -13.22 -4.17
N SER A 225 -3.35 -12.83 -4.05
CA SER A 225 -3.72 -11.43 -3.85
C SER A 225 -3.16 -10.86 -2.54
N ASP A 226 -3.09 -9.53 -2.47
CA ASP A 226 -2.68 -8.83 -1.25
C ASP A 226 -3.72 -9.02 -0.13
N PRO A 227 -3.37 -9.65 1.00
CA PRO A 227 -4.29 -9.83 2.13
C PRO A 227 -4.67 -8.52 2.83
N SER A 228 -3.90 -7.45 2.60
CA SER A 228 -4.16 -6.12 3.14
C SER A 228 -5.09 -5.28 2.26
N SER A 229 -5.37 -5.73 1.03
CA SER A 229 -6.24 -5.00 0.11
C SER A 229 -7.70 -5.16 0.49
N SER A 230 -8.34 -4.04 0.82
CA SER A 230 -9.77 -3.94 1.13
C SER A 230 -10.52 -3.02 0.17
N THR A 231 -9.88 -2.56 -0.91
CA THR A 231 -10.44 -1.55 -1.80
C THR A 231 -11.56 -2.12 -2.67
N ALA A 232 -12.80 -1.81 -2.28
CA ALA A 232 -14.01 -2.11 -3.04
C ALA A 232 -14.09 -1.41 -4.42
N THR A 233 -13.20 -0.43 -4.69
CA THR A 233 -13.12 0.32 -5.96
C THR A 233 -12.39 -0.40 -7.09
N GLY A 234 -11.70 -1.52 -6.83
CA GLY A 234 -10.88 -2.19 -7.84
C GLY A 234 -9.62 -1.41 -8.25
N THR A 235 -9.29 -0.31 -7.58
CA THR A 235 -7.96 0.32 -7.67
C THR A 235 -6.98 -0.54 -6.90
N ALA A 236 -6.44 -1.56 -7.59
CA ALA A 236 -5.36 -2.37 -7.08
C ALA A 236 -4.15 -1.48 -6.80
N THR A 237 -3.78 -1.37 -5.52
CA THR A 237 -2.47 -0.87 -5.14
C THR A 237 -1.39 -1.78 -5.71
N TYR A 238 -0.20 -1.24 -5.87
CA TYR A 238 0.87 -1.99 -6.51
C TYR A 238 1.28 -3.19 -5.64
N LEU A 239 1.00 -4.40 -6.13
CA LEU A 239 1.49 -5.66 -5.60
C LEU A 239 2.58 -6.20 -6.54
N GLY A 240 3.82 -6.20 -6.08
CA GLY A 240 4.94 -6.64 -6.90
C GLY A 240 6.29 -6.35 -6.29
N ALA A 241 7.34 -6.75 -7.00
CA ALA A 241 8.69 -6.55 -6.57
C ALA A 241 9.18 -5.14 -6.94
N ALA A 242 10.11 -4.59 -6.17
CA ALA A 242 10.84 -3.40 -6.57
C ALA A 242 12.31 -3.54 -6.17
N LEU A 243 13.18 -2.81 -6.84
CA LEU A 243 14.59 -2.80 -6.53
C LEU A 243 15.21 -1.45 -6.85
N TRP A 244 16.37 -1.24 -6.24
CA TRP A 244 17.23 -0.11 -6.56
C TRP A 244 18.21 -0.48 -7.68
N THR A 245 18.42 0.43 -8.63
CA THR A 245 19.50 0.35 -9.62
C THR A 245 20.26 1.67 -9.69
N SER A 246 21.47 1.65 -10.26
CA SER A 246 22.28 2.86 -10.43
C SER A 246 21.62 3.94 -11.30
N ASN A 247 20.73 3.54 -12.24
CA ASN A 247 20.06 4.46 -13.16
C ASN A 247 18.66 4.86 -12.68
N GLU A 248 17.98 3.97 -11.97
CA GLU A 248 16.62 4.13 -11.49
C GLU A 248 16.59 3.73 -10.00
N PRO A 249 16.63 4.73 -9.08
CA PRO A 249 16.65 4.49 -7.63
C PRO A 249 15.42 3.74 -7.08
N TYR A 250 14.36 3.62 -7.88
CA TYR A 250 13.15 2.90 -7.56
C TYR A 250 12.56 2.30 -8.85
N LYS A 251 12.87 1.03 -9.13
CA LYS A 251 12.40 0.29 -10.30
C LYS A 251 11.39 -0.76 -9.88
N LYS A 252 10.15 -0.64 -10.38
CA LYS A 252 9.09 -1.64 -10.18
C LYS A 252 9.28 -2.80 -11.15
N VAL A 253 9.10 -4.02 -10.65
CA VAL A 253 9.12 -5.25 -11.44
C VAL A 253 7.86 -6.04 -11.11
N SER A 254 6.85 -5.95 -11.98
CA SER A 254 5.61 -6.69 -11.76
C SER A 254 5.81 -8.19 -11.98
N MET A 255 4.92 -9.02 -11.41
CA MET A 255 4.91 -10.47 -11.70
C MET A 255 4.82 -10.75 -13.22
N LYS A 256 4.07 -9.93 -13.96
CA LYS A 256 3.97 -10.02 -15.43
C LYS A 256 5.28 -9.72 -16.14
N ASP A 257 6.13 -8.86 -15.58
CA ASP A 257 7.45 -8.59 -16.14
C ASP A 257 8.39 -9.76 -15.85
N MET A 258 8.31 -10.35 -14.66
CA MET A 258 9.06 -11.56 -14.29
C MET A 258 8.68 -12.77 -15.15
N ASP A 259 7.41 -12.88 -15.56
CA ASP A 259 6.96 -13.92 -16.51
C ASP A 259 7.56 -13.73 -17.91
N LYS A 260 7.83 -12.50 -18.33
CA LYS A 260 8.41 -12.20 -19.65
C LYS A 260 9.92 -12.40 -19.67
N ALA A 261 10.61 -11.87 -18.66
CA ALA A 261 12.05 -11.93 -18.57
C ALA A 261 12.53 -11.78 -17.11
N ALA A 262 13.50 -12.61 -16.75
CA ALA A 262 14.26 -12.42 -15.52
C ALA A 262 15.11 -11.14 -15.64
N LEU A 263 15.10 -10.32 -14.58
CA LEU A 263 16.03 -9.21 -14.43
C LEU A 263 17.29 -9.73 -13.73
N LYS A 264 18.46 -9.30 -14.19
CA LYS A 264 19.74 -9.54 -13.50
C LYS A 264 20.67 -8.36 -13.75
N GLU A 265 21.03 -7.64 -12.69
CA GLU A 265 21.84 -6.43 -12.76
C GLU A 265 22.86 -6.40 -11.60
N THR A 266 24.01 -5.76 -11.81
CA THR A 266 25.00 -5.52 -10.75
C THR A 266 24.84 -4.09 -10.24
N VAL A 267 24.71 -3.92 -8.93
CA VAL A 267 24.41 -2.65 -8.26
C VAL A 267 25.36 -2.44 -7.08
N ASN A 268 25.79 -1.20 -6.84
CA ASN A 268 26.56 -0.87 -5.63
C ASN A 268 25.60 -0.57 -4.48
N GLY A 269 25.64 -1.38 -3.42
CA GLY A 269 24.65 -1.39 -2.36
C GLY A 269 23.29 -1.82 -2.90
N GLY A 270 22.33 -0.90 -2.86
CA GLY A 270 20.96 -1.10 -3.30
C GLY A 270 20.10 -1.79 -2.26
N TRP A 271 18.93 -2.26 -2.70
CA TRP A 271 17.98 -3.04 -1.94
C TRP A 271 17.04 -3.76 -2.91
N VAL A 272 16.43 -4.84 -2.45
CA VAL A 272 15.35 -5.53 -3.14
C VAL A 272 14.15 -5.61 -2.22
N ALA A 273 12.96 -5.42 -2.75
CA ALA A 273 11.75 -5.31 -1.96
C ALA A 273 10.55 -5.98 -2.63
N TRP A 274 9.54 -6.27 -1.82
CA TRP A 274 8.23 -6.70 -2.26
C TRP A 274 7.16 -5.84 -1.60
N LEU A 275 6.34 -5.19 -2.42
CA LEU A 275 5.35 -4.22 -1.99
C LEU A 275 3.97 -4.85 -1.91
N GLN A 276 3.26 -4.52 -0.84
CA GLN A 276 1.82 -4.66 -0.68
C GLN A 276 1.22 -3.24 -0.52
N HIS A 277 -0.08 -3.14 -0.28
CA HIS A 277 -0.77 -1.86 -0.07
C HIS A 277 -0.14 -1.07 1.09
N TYR A 278 -0.20 -1.59 2.32
CA TYR A 278 0.25 -0.88 3.51
C TYR A 278 1.63 -1.30 4.02
N PHE A 279 2.13 -2.44 3.53
CA PHE A 279 3.34 -3.07 4.04
C PHE A 279 4.37 -3.26 2.93
N VAL A 280 5.63 -3.31 3.32
CA VAL A 280 6.75 -3.61 2.45
C VAL A 280 7.70 -4.54 3.17
N THR A 281 8.28 -5.47 2.42
CA THR A 281 9.43 -6.24 2.91
C THR A 281 10.61 -5.93 2.01
N ALA A 282 11.80 -5.85 2.58
CA ALA A 282 13.00 -5.54 1.83
C ALA A 282 14.22 -6.24 2.43
N TRP A 283 15.10 -6.71 1.56
CA TRP A 283 16.45 -7.08 1.93
C TRP A 283 17.39 -5.94 1.55
N ILE A 284 18.14 -5.45 2.54
CA ILE A 284 19.12 -4.39 2.40
C ILE A 284 20.52 -4.97 2.68
N PRO A 285 21.40 -5.08 1.67
CA PRO A 285 22.79 -5.51 1.85
C PRO A 285 23.61 -4.51 2.66
N ALA A 286 24.81 -4.93 3.08
CA ALA A 286 25.80 -4.04 3.66
C ALA A 286 26.18 -2.91 2.68
N LYS A 287 26.48 -1.72 3.22
CA LYS A 287 26.75 -0.52 2.43
C LYS A 287 28.04 -0.68 1.62
N GLY A 288 27.99 -0.31 0.34
CA GLY A 288 29.17 -0.22 -0.54
C GLY A 288 29.56 -1.51 -1.28
N GLU A 289 28.85 -2.62 -1.06
CA GLU A 289 29.12 -3.90 -1.76
C GLU A 289 28.54 -3.92 -3.18
N ASN A 290 29.23 -4.57 -4.12
CA ASN A 290 28.69 -4.77 -5.47
C ASN A 290 27.83 -6.04 -5.51
N ASN A 291 26.52 -5.85 -5.39
CA ASN A 291 25.53 -6.93 -5.33
C ASN A 291 24.98 -7.26 -6.71
N VAL A 292 24.72 -8.54 -6.96
CA VAL A 292 23.95 -8.98 -8.14
C VAL A 292 22.49 -9.11 -7.74
N VAL A 293 21.66 -8.16 -8.13
CA VAL A 293 20.20 -8.22 -7.93
C VAL A 293 19.55 -8.99 -9.07
N GLN A 294 18.55 -9.81 -8.75
CA GLN A 294 17.88 -10.63 -9.73
C GLN A 294 16.42 -10.94 -9.38
N THR A 295 15.62 -11.13 -10.43
CA THR A 295 14.26 -11.69 -10.34
C THR A 295 14.20 -13.01 -11.07
N ARG A 296 13.44 -13.97 -10.54
CA ARG A 296 13.20 -15.27 -11.20
C ARG A 296 11.85 -15.85 -10.81
N LYS A 297 11.45 -16.89 -11.52
CA LYS A 297 10.30 -17.73 -11.18
C LYS A 297 10.77 -19.15 -10.97
N ASP A 298 10.43 -19.76 -9.84
CA ASP A 298 10.77 -21.15 -9.56
C ASP A 298 9.83 -22.12 -10.31
N SER A 299 10.19 -23.40 -10.34
CA SER A 299 9.41 -24.48 -10.96
C SER A 299 8.02 -24.65 -10.38
N LYS A 300 7.79 -24.21 -9.14
CA LYS A 300 6.48 -24.23 -8.46
C LYS A 300 5.64 -22.99 -8.79
N GLY A 301 6.16 -22.07 -9.61
CA GLY A 301 5.48 -20.86 -10.03
C GLY A 301 5.58 -19.69 -9.06
N ASN A 302 6.42 -19.78 -8.03
CA ASN A 302 6.69 -18.68 -7.11
C ASN A 302 7.64 -17.68 -7.76
N TYR A 303 7.36 -16.41 -7.53
CA TYR A 303 8.17 -15.29 -7.93
C TYR A 303 9.20 -14.99 -6.84
N ILE A 304 10.45 -14.80 -7.24
CA ILE A 304 11.57 -14.53 -6.34
C ILE A 304 12.24 -13.25 -6.78
N ILE A 305 12.48 -12.36 -5.83
CA ILE A 305 13.40 -11.24 -5.98
C ILE A 305 14.48 -11.33 -4.91
N GLY A 306 15.74 -11.18 -5.28
CA GLY A 306 16.84 -11.33 -4.35
C GLY A 306 18.11 -10.67 -4.83
N TYR A 307 19.13 -10.71 -3.98
CA TYR A 307 20.48 -10.34 -4.36
C TYR A 307 21.49 -11.40 -3.90
N THR A 308 22.65 -11.36 -4.53
CA THR A 308 23.85 -12.13 -4.14
C THR A 308 24.99 -11.14 -3.93
N ALA A 309 25.60 -11.19 -2.75
CA ALA A 309 26.75 -10.37 -2.38
C ALA A 309 28.03 -10.84 -3.11
N PRO A 310 29.10 -10.03 -3.13
CA PRO A 310 30.41 -10.48 -3.57
C PRO A 310 30.87 -11.75 -2.83
N ALA A 311 31.63 -12.60 -3.51
CA ALA A 311 32.28 -13.72 -2.83
C ALA A 311 33.37 -13.19 -1.90
N ILE A 312 33.45 -13.78 -0.71
CA ILE A 312 34.50 -13.54 0.27
C ILE A 312 35.32 -14.82 0.45
N THR A 313 36.57 -14.66 0.88
CA THR A 313 37.46 -15.77 1.23
C THR A 313 37.90 -15.63 2.69
N VAL A 314 37.74 -16.70 3.47
CA VAL A 314 38.12 -16.76 4.89
C VAL A 314 39.29 -17.71 5.02
N ALA A 315 40.46 -17.19 5.39
CA ALA A 315 41.68 -17.98 5.55
C ALA A 315 41.55 -19.03 6.68
N PRO A 316 42.36 -20.10 6.66
CA PRO A 316 42.46 -21.03 7.78
C PRO A 316 42.73 -20.31 9.12
N GLY A 317 41.95 -20.65 10.15
CA GLY A 317 42.01 -20.04 11.48
C GLY A 317 41.44 -18.62 11.57
N ALA A 318 40.92 -18.06 10.47
CA ALA A 318 40.33 -16.73 10.46
C ALA A 318 38.81 -16.77 10.63
N LYS A 319 38.25 -15.62 11.01
CA LYS A 319 36.81 -15.40 11.11
C LYS A 319 36.37 -14.29 10.17
N ALA A 320 35.15 -14.39 9.67
CA ALA A 320 34.51 -13.33 8.90
C ALA A 320 33.04 -13.18 9.30
N GLU A 321 32.49 -12.01 9.00
CA GLU A 321 31.08 -11.71 9.19
C GLU A 321 30.52 -11.08 7.91
N VAL A 322 29.38 -11.60 7.47
CA VAL A 322 28.57 -10.98 6.41
C VAL A 322 27.17 -10.72 6.96
N SER A 323 26.57 -9.61 6.55
CA SER A 323 25.30 -9.18 7.13
C SER A 323 24.37 -8.51 6.13
N ALA A 324 23.08 -8.57 6.45
CA ALA A 324 22.01 -7.88 5.75
C ALA A 324 20.92 -7.49 6.74
N VAL A 325 20.07 -6.56 6.33
CA VAL A 325 18.87 -6.18 7.07
C VAL A 325 17.65 -6.67 6.33
N LEU A 326 16.77 -7.39 7.02
CA LEU A 326 15.42 -7.69 6.56
C LEU A 326 14.46 -6.68 7.17
N TYR A 327 13.94 -5.76 6.37
CA TYR A 327 12.79 -4.97 6.75
C TYR A 327 11.51 -5.76 6.47
N ALA A 328 10.59 -5.83 7.44
CA ALA A 328 9.31 -6.50 7.24
C ALA A 328 8.22 -5.80 8.06
N GLY A 329 7.57 -4.79 7.47
CA GLY A 329 6.70 -3.91 8.26
C GLY A 329 5.92 -2.87 7.45
N PRO A 330 5.34 -1.88 8.15
CA PRO A 330 4.52 -0.81 7.56
C PRO A 330 5.35 0.11 6.66
N LYS A 331 4.73 0.72 5.65
CA LYS A 331 5.39 1.68 4.76
C LYS A 331 5.70 3.03 5.45
N SER A 332 6.66 3.07 6.38
CA SER A 332 7.07 4.28 7.07
C SER A 332 8.21 5.00 6.33
N GLN A 333 7.92 6.14 5.70
CA GLN A 333 8.92 6.91 4.93
C GLN A 333 10.16 7.28 5.75
N ALA A 334 9.99 7.67 7.01
CA ALA A 334 11.11 8.09 7.86
C ALA A 334 12.09 6.94 8.11
N VAL A 335 11.56 5.77 8.47
CA VAL A 335 12.36 4.57 8.75
C VAL A 335 13.01 4.05 7.47
N LEU A 336 12.24 3.94 6.38
CA LEU A 336 12.73 3.41 5.11
C LEU A 336 13.85 4.26 4.52
N LYS A 337 13.74 5.58 4.61
CA LYS A 337 14.79 6.52 4.17
C LYS A 337 16.10 6.36 4.95
N GLU A 338 16.01 6.06 6.25
CA GLU A 338 17.18 5.84 7.11
C GLU A 338 17.89 4.53 6.79
N LEU A 339 17.12 3.48 6.44
CA LEU A 339 17.66 2.16 6.10
C LEU A 339 18.46 2.16 4.80
N SER A 340 17.91 2.71 3.71
CA SER A 340 18.62 2.79 2.44
C SER A 340 18.04 3.88 1.53
N PRO A 341 18.87 4.69 0.84
CA PRO A 341 18.39 5.71 -0.08
C PRO A 341 17.45 5.16 -1.15
N GLY A 342 16.33 5.85 -1.37
CA GLY A 342 15.33 5.48 -2.37
C GLY A 342 14.33 4.43 -1.90
N LEU A 343 14.54 3.80 -0.75
CA LEU A 343 13.59 2.83 -0.19
C LEU A 343 12.29 3.53 0.28
N GLU A 344 12.35 4.81 0.65
CA GLU A 344 11.17 5.63 0.96
C GLU A 344 10.22 5.82 -0.24
N LEU A 345 10.72 5.63 -1.47
CA LEU A 345 9.91 5.71 -2.70
C LEU A 345 8.97 4.52 -2.87
N THR A 346 9.06 3.50 -2.01
CA THR A 346 8.08 2.41 -1.94
C THR A 346 6.69 2.88 -1.48
N VAL A 347 6.59 4.09 -0.92
CA VAL A 347 5.33 4.80 -0.69
C VAL A 347 4.94 5.52 -1.98
N ASP A 348 4.10 4.87 -2.79
CA ASP A 348 3.80 5.31 -4.14
C ASP A 348 2.67 6.35 -4.20
N TYR A 349 3.04 7.64 -4.09
CA TYR A 349 2.10 8.74 -4.26
C TYR A 349 1.77 9.08 -5.73
N GLY A 350 2.19 8.24 -6.68
CA GLY A 350 1.98 8.42 -8.10
C GLY A 350 2.70 9.66 -8.66
N ILE A 351 2.20 10.15 -9.81
CA ILE A 351 2.84 11.26 -10.55
C ILE A 351 2.86 12.59 -9.78
N LEU A 352 1.99 12.75 -8.78
CA LEU A 352 1.83 13.98 -7.99
C LEU A 352 2.59 13.91 -6.66
N TRP A 353 3.59 13.03 -6.53
CA TRP A 353 4.35 12.82 -5.30
C TRP A 353 4.90 14.11 -4.67
N PHE A 354 5.33 15.07 -5.49
CA PHE A 354 5.87 16.36 -5.05
C PHE A 354 4.82 17.29 -4.40
N ILE A 355 3.54 17.05 -4.64
CA ILE A 355 2.42 17.72 -3.95
C ILE A 355 1.96 16.89 -2.74
N ALA A 356 1.89 15.57 -2.93
CA ALA A 356 1.46 14.62 -1.90
C ALA A 356 2.36 14.65 -0.65
N GLN A 357 3.68 14.69 -0.82
CA GLN A 357 4.64 14.70 0.30
C GLN A 357 4.45 15.92 1.24
N PRO A 358 4.43 17.18 0.76
CA PRO A 358 4.13 18.34 1.62
C PRO A 358 2.76 18.26 2.30
N ILE A 359 1.74 17.77 1.59
CA ILE A 359 0.39 17.60 2.14
C ILE A 359 0.39 16.59 3.28
N PHE A 360 1.05 15.44 3.09
CA PHE A 360 1.15 14.41 4.12
C PHE A 360 1.96 14.89 5.32
N TRP A 361 3.08 15.56 5.09
CA TRP A 361 3.87 16.19 6.15
C TRP A 361 3.01 17.14 6.99
N LEU A 362 2.24 18.03 6.34
CA LEU A 362 1.35 18.95 7.03
C LEU A 362 0.23 18.20 7.79
N LEU A 363 -0.34 17.15 7.18
CA LEU A 363 -1.36 16.32 7.82
C LEU A 363 -0.82 15.65 9.10
N GLN A 364 0.39 15.10 9.07
CA GLN A 364 1.05 14.51 10.24
C GLN A 364 1.27 15.54 11.36
N HIS A 365 1.66 16.78 11.02
CA HIS A 365 1.84 17.84 12.01
C HIS A 365 0.53 18.26 12.66
N ILE A 366 -0.54 18.37 11.88
CA ILE A 366 -1.89 18.64 12.41
C ILE A 366 -2.32 17.48 13.31
N HIS A 367 -2.06 16.24 12.90
CA HIS A 367 -2.38 15.06 13.69
C HIS A 367 -1.62 15.03 15.01
N ALA A 368 -0.33 15.40 15.03
CA ALA A 368 0.45 15.49 16.26
C ALA A 368 -0.14 16.49 17.28
N LEU A 369 -0.84 17.53 16.81
CA LEU A 369 -1.49 18.52 17.67
C LEU A 369 -2.89 18.09 18.13
N VAL A 370 -3.65 17.43 17.25
CA VAL A 370 -5.09 17.13 17.48
C VAL A 370 -5.32 15.70 17.99
N GLY A 371 -4.45 14.75 17.63
CA GLY A 371 -4.53 13.34 18.01
C GLY A 371 -5.65 12.54 17.32
N ASN A 372 -6.26 13.08 16.25
CA ASN A 372 -7.32 12.40 15.51
C ASN A 372 -7.24 12.71 14.01
N TRP A 373 -7.16 11.66 13.19
CA TRP A 373 -6.95 11.79 11.74
C TRP A 373 -8.12 12.43 11.01
N GLY A 374 -9.36 12.19 11.42
CA GLY A 374 -10.53 12.81 10.78
C GLY A 374 -10.60 14.32 11.01
N TRP A 375 -10.31 14.77 12.23
CA TRP A 375 -10.15 16.21 12.50
C TRP A 375 -8.94 16.80 11.77
N SER A 376 -7.87 16.03 11.63
CA SER A 376 -6.69 16.46 10.88
C SER A 376 -7.00 16.71 9.40
N ILE A 377 -7.81 15.84 8.78
CA ILE A 377 -8.33 16.03 7.42
C ILE A 377 -9.17 17.31 7.33
N ILE A 378 -10.06 17.56 8.31
CA ILE A 378 -10.89 18.77 8.34
C ILE A 378 -10.03 20.03 8.38
N PHE A 379 -9.08 20.13 9.31
CA PHE A 379 -8.22 21.30 9.45
C PHE A 379 -7.29 21.49 8.25
N LEU A 380 -6.73 20.40 7.71
CA LEU A 380 -5.96 20.45 6.47
C LEU A 380 -6.80 21.03 5.32
N THR A 381 -8.04 20.58 5.18
CA THR A 381 -8.98 21.09 4.17
C THR A 381 -9.21 22.58 4.35
N MET A 382 -9.42 23.05 5.58
CA MET A 382 -9.61 24.47 5.89
C MET A 382 -8.38 25.30 5.54
N LEU A 383 -7.17 24.82 5.85
CA LEU A 383 -5.92 25.50 5.53
C LEU A 383 -5.71 25.61 4.01
N ILE A 384 -5.86 24.50 3.29
CA ILE A 384 -5.77 24.47 1.83
C ILE A 384 -6.79 25.43 1.20
N LYS A 385 -8.05 25.41 1.68
CA LYS A 385 -9.09 26.35 1.24
C LYS A 385 -8.72 27.80 1.55
N GLY A 386 -8.10 28.07 2.68
CA GLY A 386 -7.58 29.38 3.06
C GLY A 386 -6.53 29.88 2.07
N ILE A 387 -5.57 29.03 1.70
CA ILE A 387 -4.52 29.35 0.71
C ILE A 387 -5.14 29.68 -0.65
N PHE A 388 -6.13 28.91 -1.10
CA PHE A 388 -6.83 29.14 -2.37
C PHE A 388 -8.01 30.10 -2.28
N PHE A 389 -8.23 30.77 -1.14
CA PHE A 389 -9.35 31.68 -0.93
C PHE A 389 -9.43 32.81 -1.97
N PRO A 390 -8.37 33.59 -2.28
CA PRO A 390 -8.46 34.70 -3.21
C PRO A 390 -8.82 34.24 -4.63
N LEU A 391 -8.22 33.12 -5.07
CA LEU A 391 -8.52 32.51 -6.36
C LEU A 391 -9.99 32.07 -6.45
N SER A 392 -10.45 31.33 -5.43
CA SER A 392 -11.84 30.85 -5.35
C SER A 392 -12.82 32.03 -5.30
N ALA A 393 -12.49 33.09 -4.56
CA ALA A 393 -13.32 34.28 -4.44
C ALA A 393 -13.50 35.01 -5.78
N ALA A 394 -12.43 35.11 -6.58
CA ALA A 394 -12.50 35.68 -7.92
C ALA A 394 -13.43 34.87 -8.85
N SER A 395 -13.35 33.55 -8.79
CA SER A 395 -14.24 32.63 -9.52
C SER A 395 -15.71 32.82 -9.10
N TYR A 396 -16.01 32.79 -7.80
CA TYR A 396 -17.38 32.95 -7.29
C TYR A 396 -17.96 34.32 -7.64
N LYS A 397 -17.15 35.39 -7.63
CA LYS A 397 -17.58 36.72 -8.08
C LYS A 397 -17.97 36.73 -9.56
N SER A 398 -17.23 36.03 -10.42
CA SER A 398 -17.59 35.88 -11.84
C SER A 398 -18.92 35.13 -11.99
N MET A 399 -19.11 34.05 -11.24
CA MET A 399 -20.36 33.26 -11.27
C MET A 399 -21.58 34.05 -10.75
N ALA A 400 -21.41 34.83 -9.68
CA ALA A 400 -22.48 35.68 -9.17
C ALA A 400 -22.92 36.75 -10.20
N ARG A 401 -21.97 37.37 -10.91
CA ARG A 401 -22.27 38.29 -12.02
C ARG A 401 -22.98 37.58 -13.18
N MET A 402 -22.55 36.36 -13.50
CA MET A 402 -23.21 35.55 -14.52
C MET A 402 -24.67 35.26 -14.18
N ARG A 403 -24.97 34.99 -12.91
CA ARG A 403 -26.34 34.82 -12.42
C ARG A 403 -27.16 36.11 -12.55
N ALA A 404 -26.56 37.26 -12.23
CA ALA A 404 -27.23 38.57 -12.37
C ALA A 404 -27.57 38.93 -13.83
N VAL A 405 -26.78 38.47 -14.82
CA VAL A 405 -27.06 38.71 -16.25
C VAL A 405 -27.94 37.65 -16.93
N ALA A 406 -28.34 36.61 -16.20
CA ALA A 406 -29.25 35.56 -16.70
C ALA A 406 -30.53 36.09 -17.38
N PRO A 407 -31.25 37.12 -16.87
CA PRO A 407 -32.42 37.66 -17.57
C PRO A 407 -32.05 38.32 -18.91
N LYS A 408 -30.90 39.00 -19.00
CA LYS A 408 -30.40 39.59 -20.27
C LYS A 408 -30.04 38.50 -21.29
N LEU A 409 -29.49 37.38 -20.82
CA LEU A 409 -29.23 36.21 -21.67
C LEU A 409 -30.52 35.55 -22.17
N ALA A 410 -31.58 35.51 -21.36
CA ALA A 410 -32.88 35.01 -21.78
C ALA A 410 -33.49 35.89 -22.88
N ALA A 411 -33.44 37.21 -22.73
CA ALA A 411 -33.89 38.16 -23.76
C ALA A 411 -33.09 38.04 -25.07
N LEU A 412 -31.76 37.87 -24.99
CA LEU A 412 -30.92 37.62 -26.17
C LEU A 412 -31.29 36.31 -26.89
N LYS A 413 -31.63 35.26 -26.12
CA LYS A 413 -32.06 33.97 -26.68
C LYS A 413 -33.41 34.07 -27.39
N GLU A 414 -34.31 34.92 -26.91
CA GLU A 414 -35.59 35.20 -27.57
C GLU A 414 -35.40 35.98 -28.89
N GLN A 415 -34.44 36.90 -28.94
CA GLN A 415 -34.16 37.72 -30.13
C GLN A 415 -33.33 37.02 -31.22
N HIS A 416 -32.39 36.15 -30.82
CA HIS A 416 -31.38 35.57 -31.72
C HIS A 416 -31.32 34.03 -31.66
N GLY A 417 -32.29 33.35 -31.05
CA GLY A 417 -32.27 31.91 -30.80
C GLY A 417 -32.16 31.04 -32.06
N ASP A 418 -32.68 31.51 -33.20
CA ASP A 418 -32.64 30.79 -34.48
C ASP A 418 -31.28 30.86 -35.20
N ASP A 419 -30.45 31.86 -34.86
CA ASP A 419 -29.11 32.05 -35.45
C ASP A 419 -28.04 31.79 -34.39
N ARG A 420 -27.56 30.53 -34.36
CA ARG A 420 -26.51 30.09 -33.41
C ARG A 420 -25.25 30.95 -33.46
N GLN A 421 -24.88 31.47 -34.63
CA GLN A 421 -23.66 32.25 -34.79
C GLN A 421 -23.84 33.66 -34.20
N LYS A 422 -24.96 34.33 -34.49
CA LYS A 422 -25.29 35.63 -33.87
C LYS A 422 -25.54 35.51 -32.36
N MET A 423 -26.20 34.44 -31.92
CA MET A 423 -26.40 34.17 -30.49
C MET A 423 -25.07 34.04 -29.75
N SER A 424 -24.11 33.29 -30.30
CA SER A 424 -22.78 33.12 -29.71
C SER A 424 -22.01 34.44 -29.65
N GLN A 425 -22.06 35.25 -30.72
CA GLN A 425 -21.42 36.57 -30.78
C GLN A 425 -22.01 37.55 -29.77
N ALA A 426 -23.34 37.70 -29.74
CA ALA A 426 -24.03 38.60 -28.82
C ALA A 426 -23.85 38.18 -27.35
N MET A 427 -23.82 36.87 -27.07
CA MET A 427 -23.51 36.34 -25.74
C MET A 427 -22.08 36.71 -25.30
N MET A 428 -21.09 36.57 -26.20
CA MET A 428 -19.70 36.93 -25.92
C MET A 428 -19.52 38.45 -25.74
N GLU A 429 -20.22 39.27 -26.53
CA GLU A 429 -20.24 40.73 -26.36
C GLU A 429 -20.83 41.13 -25.01
N LEU A 430 -21.94 40.50 -24.59
CA LEU A 430 -22.53 40.72 -23.28
C LEU A 430 -21.55 40.35 -22.16
N TYR A 431 -20.90 39.18 -22.25
CA TYR A 431 -19.88 38.79 -21.27
C TYR A 431 -18.69 39.74 -21.23
N LYS A 432 -18.24 40.26 -22.37
CA LYS A 432 -17.15 41.25 -22.44
C LYS A 432 -17.57 42.59 -21.83
N LYS A 433 -18.78 43.05 -22.11
CA LYS A 433 -19.35 44.30 -21.56
C LYS A 433 -19.50 44.24 -20.05
N GLU A 434 -19.97 43.12 -19.53
CA GLU A 434 -20.20 42.90 -18.09
C GLU A 434 -18.95 42.37 -17.35
N LYS A 435 -17.82 42.23 -18.07
CA LYS A 435 -16.54 41.70 -17.56
C LYS A 435 -16.69 40.36 -16.84
N ILE A 436 -17.44 39.45 -17.45
CA ILE A 436 -17.70 38.08 -16.97
C ILE A 436 -16.74 37.13 -17.69
N ASN A 437 -16.01 36.30 -16.93
CA ASN A 437 -15.20 35.23 -17.51
C ASN A 437 -15.98 33.91 -17.45
N PRO A 438 -16.41 33.33 -18.59
CA PRO A 438 -17.16 32.08 -18.61
C PRO A 438 -16.35 30.87 -18.11
N LEU A 439 -15.01 30.89 -18.25
CA LEU A 439 -14.11 29.86 -17.69
C LEU A 439 -13.86 30.04 -16.19
N GLY A 440 -14.30 31.16 -15.61
CA GLY A 440 -14.18 31.42 -14.18
C GLY A 440 -14.87 30.35 -13.33
N GLY A 441 -15.93 29.70 -13.83
CA GLY A 441 -16.68 28.69 -13.08
C GLY A 441 -15.96 27.35 -12.91
N CYS A 442 -15.12 26.93 -13.87
CA CYS A 442 -14.38 25.66 -13.79
C CYS A 442 -12.98 25.80 -13.21
N LEU A 443 -12.44 27.02 -13.14
CA LEU A 443 -11.09 27.30 -12.63
C LEU A 443 -10.83 26.75 -11.21
N PRO A 444 -11.75 26.86 -10.22
CA PRO A 444 -11.53 26.28 -8.90
C PRO A 444 -11.40 24.75 -8.93
N ILE A 445 -12.20 24.09 -9.78
CA ILE A 445 -12.17 22.63 -9.91
C ILE A 445 -10.83 22.17 -10.50
N LEU A 446 -10.33 22.88 -11.52
CA LEU A 446 -9.05 22.55 -12.16
C LEU A 446 -7.87 22.68 -11.20
N VAL A 447 -7.80 23.75 -10.42
CA VAL A 447 -6.72 23.93 -9.44
C VAL A 447 -6.86 22.97 -8.26
N GLN A 448 -8.09 22.58 -7.91
CA GLN A 448 -8.34 21.64 -6.83
C GLN A 448 -8.07 20.17 -7.23
N MET A 449 -8.18 19.82 -8.51
CA MET A 449 -8.01 18.44 -8.98
C MET A 449 -6.64 17.84 -8.60
N PRO A 450 -5.48 18.51 -8.79
CA PRO A 450 -4.18 18.01 -8.32
C PRO A 450 -4.13 17.79 -6.81
N VAL A 451 -4.72 18.70 -6.02
CA VAL A 451 -4.75 18.60 -4.55
C VAL A 451 -5.60 17.41 -4.11
N PHE A 452 -6.77 17.22 -4.73
CA PHE A 452 -7.63 16.06 -4.48
C PHE A 452 -6.93 14.75 -4.83
N LEU A 453 -6.33 14.65 -6.01
CA LEU A 453 -5.60 13.43 -6.42
C LEU A 453 -4.41 13.14 -5.50
N SER A 454 -3.72 14.18 -5.03
CA SER A 454 -2.64 14.03 -4.05
C SER A 454 -3.17 13.50 -2.72
N LEU A 455 -4.24 14.09 -2.18
CA LEU A 455 -4.89 13.62 -0.96
C LEU A 455 -5.46 12.21 -1.09
N TYR A 456 -5.98 11.85 -2.26
CA TYR A 456 -6.42 10.50 -2.56
C TYR A 456 -5.29 9.50 -2.36
N TRP A 457 -4.14 9.71 -2.99
CA TRP A 457 -2.99 8.81 -2.84
C TRP A 457 -2.41 8.83 -1.42
N VAL A 458 -2.35 10.01 -0.78
CA VAL A 458 -1.90 10.11 0.62
C VAL A 458 -2.78 9.28 1.53
N LEU A 459 -4.10 9.45 1.48
CA LEU A 459 -5.01 8.74 2.38
C LEU A 459 -5.07 7.24 2.07
N LEU A 460 -4.87 6.87 0.81
CA LEU A 460 -4.93 5.48 0.37
C LEU A 460 -3.65 4.70 0.72
N GLU A 461 -2.46 5.25 0.49
CA GLU A 461 -1.19 4.52 0.71
C GLU A 461 -0.62 4.68 2.13
N SER A 462 -1.13 5.61 2.95
CA SER A 462 -0.61 5.83 4.29
C SER A 462 -1.14 4.77 5.27
N VAL A 463 -0.23 3.95 5.80
CA VAL A 463 -0.52 2.93 6.81
C VAL A 463 -1.09 3.53 8.10
N GLU A 464 -0.82 4.79 8.38
CA GLU A 464 -1.37 5.51 9.53
C GLU A 464 -2.88 5.77 9.40
N MET A 465 -3.43 5.74 8.18
CA MET A 465 -4.88 5.87 7.95
C MET A 465 -5.60 4.55 8.18
N ARG A 466 -4.88 3.42 8.07
CA ARG A 466 -5.45 2.09 8.21
C ARG A 466 -6.08 1.95 9.59
N GLN A 467 -7.38 1.66 9.64
CA GLN A 467 -8.12 1.48 10.90
C GLN A 467 -8.12 2.71 11.82
N ALA A 468 -7.83 3.89 11.27
CA ALA A 468 -7.86 5.14 12.02
C ALA A 468 -9.31 5.59 12.29
N PRO A 469 -9.73 5.75 13.56
CA PRO A 469 -11.08 6.19 13.88
C PRO A 469 -11.25 7.70 13.69
N PHE A 470 -12.49 8.13 13.46
CA PHE A 470 -12.86 9.53 13.46
C PHE A 470 -13.84 9.86 14.60
N MET A 471 -15.15 9.71 14.34
CA MET A 471 -16.22 9.96 15.30
C MET A 471 -17.51 9.24 14.85
N LEU A 472 -18.44 9.08 15.79
CA LEU A 472 -19.75 8.45 15.56
C LEU A 472 -19.61 7.02 14.99
N TRP A 473 -20.04 6.79 13.75
CA TRP A 473 -20.01 5.47 13.09
C TRP A 473 -18.75 5.24 12.25
N ILE A 474 -17.91 6.26 12.05
CA ILE A 474 -16.68 6.14 11.26
C ILE A 474 -15.56 5.65 12.17
N THR A 475 -15.37 4.33 12.18
CA THR A 475 -14.32 3.65 12.95
C THR A 475 -13.04 3.46 12.15
N ASP A 476 -13.09 3.55 10.82
CA ASP A 476 -11.94 3.40 9.94
C ASP A 476 -12.05 4.36 8.74
N LEU A 477 -11.10 5.30 8.65
CA LEU A 477 -11.04 6.31 7.58
C LEU A 477 -10.48 5.76 6.26
N SER A 478 -9.78 4.63 6.27
CA SER A 478 -9.13 4.03 5.10
C SER A 478 -10.07 3.14 4.26
N ILE A 479 -11.19 2.71 4.84
CA ILE A 479 -12.21 1.93 4.15
C ILE A 479 -13.44 2.79 3.84
N LYS A 480 -14.33 2.29 2.98
CA LYS A 480 -15.60 2.95 2.70
C LYS A 480 -16.49 3.06 3.95
N ASP A 481 -17.31 4.11 4.01
CA ASP A 481 -18.28 4.28 5.10
C ASP A 481 -19.19 3.05 5.21
N PRO A 482 -19.19 2.31 6.34
CA PRO A 482 -19.97 1.08 6.49
C PRO A 482 -21.48 1.31 6.31
N PHE A 483 -21.95 2.52 6.60
CA PHE A 483 -23.35 2.92 6.48
C PHE A 483 -23.65 3.78 5.25
N PHE A 484 -22.64 4.12 4.43
CA PHE A 484 -22.78 4.99 3.26
C PHE A 484 -23.42 6.36 3.54
N ILE A 485 -23.38 6.85 4.79
CA ILE A 485 -23.98 8.12 5.18
C ILE A 485 -23.15 9.29 4.64
N LEU A 486 -21.82 9.23 4.75
CA LEU A 486 -20.89 10.25 4.24
C LEU A 486 -21.06 10.48 2.73
N PRO A 487 -21.11 9.45 1.86
CA PRO A 487 -21.39 9.65 0.44
C PRO A 487 -22.74 10.33 0.16
N ILE A 488 -23.80 10.01 0.92
CA ILE A 488 -25.11 10.65 0.76
C ILE A 488 -25.03 12.14 1.16
N ILE A 489 -24.35 12.47 2.27
CA ILE A 489 -24.08 13.85 2.68
C ILE A 489 -23.26 14.57 1.60
N MET A 490 -22.25 13.90 1.04
CA MET A 490 -21.45 14.44 -0.07
C MET A 490 -22.33 14.77 -1.27
N GLY A 491 -23.19 13.85 -1.70
CA GLY A 491 -24.18 14.08 -2.76
C GLY A 491 -25.11 15.25 -2.49
N ALA A 492 -25.64 15.34 -1.27
CA ALA A 492 -26.52 16.43 -0.84
C ALA A 492 -25.79 17.79 -0.87
N THR A 493 -24.57 17.86 -0.33
CA THR A 493 -23.76 19.10 -0.37
C THR A 493 -23.39 19.48 -1.79
N MET A 494 -23.04 18.50 -2.65
CA MET A 494 -22.75 18.76 -4.06
C MET A 494 -23.98 19.28 -4.81
N PHE A 495 -25.17 18.73 -4.52
CA PHE A 495 -26.43 19.22 -5.07
C PHE A 495 -26.73 20.66 -4.63
N ILE A 496 -26.55 20.99 -3.35
CA ILE A 496 -26.70 22.36 -2.83
C ILE A 496 -25.72 23.31 -3.51
N GLN A 497 -24.44 22.91 -3.62
CA GLN A 497 -23.43 23.71 -4.29
C GLN A 497 -23.78 23.96 -5.76
N GLN A 498 -24.30 22.94 -6.45
CA GLN A 498 -24.73 23.07 -7.83
C GLN A 498 -25.89 24.07 -8.01
N GLN A 499 -26.83 24.16 -7.07
CA GLN A 499 -27.92 25.15 -7.12
C GLN A 499 -27.44 26.60 -6.95
N LEU A 500 -26.29 26.80 -6.31
CA LEU A 500 -25.66 28.11 -6.20
C LEU A 500 -24.98 28.53 -7.52
N ASN A 501 -24.60 27.56 -8.35
CA ASN A 501 -23.98 27.82 -9.65
C ASN A 501 -25.03 28.21 -10.71
N PRO A 502 -24.68 29.11 -11.65
CA PRO A 502 -25.56 29.44 -12.77
C PRO A 502 -25.82 28.20 -13.63
N THR A 503 -27.05 28.03 -14.09
CA THR A 503 -27.41 26.89 -14.95
C THR A 503 -26.84 27.11 -16.35
N PRO A 504 -26.18 26.09 -16.97
CA PRO A 504 -25.70 26.21 -18.34
C PRO A 504 -26.83 26.52 -19.33
N PRO A 505 -26.56 27.31 -20.38
CA PRO A 505 -27.58 27.66 -21.38
C PRO A 505 -27.99 26.48 -22.26
N ASP A 506 -27.12 25.46 -22.40
CA ASP A 506 -27.41 24.22 -23.12
C ASP A 506 -28.24 23.25 -22.24
N PRO A 507 -29.46 22.87 -22.66
CA PRO A 507 -30.30 21.93 -21.91
C PRO A 507 -29.67 20.55 -21.72
N MET A 508 -28.80 20.09 -22.62
CA MET A 508 -28.11 18.80 -22.44
C MET A 508 -27.09 18.89 -21.30
N GLN A 509 -26.21 19.88 -21.33
CA GLN A 509 -25.24 20.14 -20.26
C GLN A 509 -25.93 20.33 -18.90
N ALA A 510 -27.04 21.07 -18.85
CA ALA A 510 -27.81 21.28 -17.62
C ALA A 510 -28.38 19.96 -17.05
N LYS A 511 -28.88 19.05 -17.90
CA LYS A 511 -29.36 17.72 -17.49
C LYS A 511 -28.21 16.87 -16.92
N VAL A 512 -27.06 16.85 -17.60
CA VAL A 512 -25.87 16.13 -17.14
C VAL A 512 -25.41 16.66 -15.78
N MET A 513 -25.33 17.98 -15.60
CA MET A 513 -24.95 18.56 -14.32
C MET A 513 -25.92 18.15 -13.21
N LYS A 514 -27.24 18.12 -13.45
CA LYS A 514 -28.24 17.69 -12.45
C LYS A 514 -28.09 16.22 -12.03
N LEU A 515 -27.60 15.37 -12.93
CA LEU A 515 -27.32 13.96 -12.65
C LEU A 515 -25.97 13.75 -11.95
N MET A 516 -25.05 14.71 -12.06
CA MET A 516 -23.68 14.61 -11.55
C MET A 516 -23.62 14.32 -10.03
N PRO A 517 -24.38 14.99 -9.14
CA PRO A 517 -24.37 14.64 -7.72
C PRO A 517 -24.77 13.18 -7.46
N ILE A 518 -25.71 12.64 -8.22
CA ILE A 518 -26.17 11.24 -8.08
C ILE A 518 -25.07 10.28 -8.54
N ILE A 519 -24.45 10.55 -9.69
CA ILE A 519 -23.33 9.75 -10.22
C ILE A 519 -22.15 9.76 -9.25
N PHE A 520 -21.76 10.94 -8.75
CA PHE A 520 -20.65 11.09 -7.81
C PHE A 520 -20.97 10.47 -6.45
N THR A 521 -22.23 10.54 -6.00
CA THR A 521 -22.65 9.82 -4.78
C THR A 521 -22.39 8.34 -4.98
N PHE A 522 -22.95 7.74 -6.03
CA PHE A 522 -22.75 6.32 -6.36
C PHE A 522 -21.25 6.00 -6.42
N PHE A 523 -20.48 6.75 -7.20
CA PHE A 523 -19.02 6.60 -7.31
C PHE A 523 -18.28 6.61 -5.97
N PHE A 524 -18.63 7.51 -5.05
CA PHE A 524 -17.97 7.62 -3.75
C PHE A 524 -18.43 6.60 -2.71
N LEU A 525 -19.43 5.74 -2.99
CA LEU A 525 -19.81 4.63 -2.10
C LEU A 525 -18.66 3.64 -1.89
N TRP A 526 -17.73 3.53 -2.85
CA TRP A 526 -16.61 2.59 -2.77
C TRP A 526 -15.32 3.21 -2.25
N PHE A 527 -15.26 4.54 -2.11
CA PHE A 527 -14.05 5.25 -1.72
C PHE A 527 -13.85 5.28 -0.20
N PRO A 528 -12.59 5.41 0.27
CA PRO A 528 -12.28 5.59 1.69
C PRO A 528 -13.06 6.73 2.34
N ALA A 529 -13.59 6.51 3.54
CA ALA A 529 -14.39 7.48 4.28
C ALA A 529 -13.62 8.78 4.55
N GLY A 530 -12.30 8.71 4.77
CA GLY A 530 -11.45 9.89 4.93
C GLY A 530 -11.42 10.78 3.70
N LEU A 531 -11.43 10.19 2.50
CA LEU A 531 -11.51 10.96 1.25
C LEU A 531 -12.89 11.58 1.07
N VAL A 532 -13.94 10.83 1.37
CA VAL A 532 -15.32 11.34 1.29
C VAL A 532 -15.52 12.48 2.29
N LEU A 533 -14.96 12.35 3.49
CA LEU A 533 -14.96 13.38 4.54
C LEU A 533 -14.29 14.68 4.04
N TYR A 534 -13.08 14.57 3.46
CA TYR A 534 -12.42 15.72 2.81
C TYR A 534 -13.35 16.41 1.82
N TRP A 535 -14.03 15.63 0.96
CA TRP A 535 -14.92 16.19 -0.06
C TRP A 535 -16.14 16.90 0.54
N VAL A 536 -16.78 16.30 1.55
CA VAL A 536 -17.91 16.90 2.28
C VAL A 536 -17.50 18.24 2.88
N VAL A 537 -16.39 18.27 3.62
CA VAL A 537 -15.88 19.49 4.27
C VAL A 537 -15.55 20.55 3.21
N ASN A 538 -14.89 20.14 2.13
CA ASN A 538 -14.58 21.01 1.02
C ASN A 538 -15.83 21.63 0.37
N ASN A 539 -16.87 20.84 0.13
CA ASN A 539 -18.14 21.32 -0.41
C ASN A 539 -18.80 22.31 0.56
N CYS A 540 -18.88 21.99 1.85
CA CYS A 540 -19.45 22.87 2.87
C CYS A 540 -18.74 24.23 2.93
N LEU A 541 -17.40 24.24 2.94
CA LEU A 541 -16.61 25.48 2.91
C LEU A 541 -16.85 26.27 1.61
N SER A 542 -16.93 25.57 0.48
CA SER A 542 -17.19 26.18 -0.82
C SER A 542 -18.58 26.82 -0.89
N ILE A 543 -19.61 26.14 -0.37
CA ILE A 543 -20.98 26.64 -0.26
C ILE A 543 -21.01 27.90 0.60
N ALA A 544 -20.38 27.86 1.78
CA ALA A 544 -20.33 29.01 2.68
C ALA A 544 -19.65 30.23 2.03
N GLN A 545 -18.49 30.01 1.39
CA GLN A 545 -17.77 31.06 0.67
C GLN A 545 -18.59 31.63 -0.48
N GLN A 546 -19.16 30.77 -1.33
CA GLN A 546 -19.94 31.18 -2.50
C GLN A 546 -21.22 31.91 -2.10
N TRP A 547 -21.93 31.43 -1.07
CA TRP A 547 -23.15 32.05 -0.57
C TRP A 547 -22.87 33.47 -0.05
N TYR A 548 -21.80 33.65 0.72
CA TYR A 548 -21.38 34.97 1.23
C TYR A 548 -21.04 35.94 0.08
N ILE A 549 -20.24 35.49 -0.89
CA ILE A 549 -19.82 36.33 -2.02
C ILE A 549 -21.00 36.70 -2.93
N THR A 550 -21.86 35.73 -3.25
CA THR A 550 -23.03 35.95 -4.12
C THR A 550 -23.97 36.99 -3.51
N ARG A 551 -24.32 36.88 -2.22
CA ARG A 551 -25.14 37.90 -1.54
C ARG A 551 -24.53 39.29 -1.57
N LYS A 552 -23.20 39.39 -1.38
CA LYS A 552 -22.50 40.68 -1.43
C LYS A 552 -22.53 41.31 -2.82
N VAL A 553 -22.41 40.51 -3.88
CA VAL A 553 -22.47 40.97 -5.27
C VAL A 553 -23.90 41.37 -5.65
N GLU A 554 -24.90 40.56 -5.30
CA GLU A 554 -26.32 40.86 -5.57
C GLU A 554 -26.78 42.12 -4.82
N ALA A 555 -26.40 42.29 -3.55
CA ALA A 555 -26.70 43.51 -2.80
C ALA A 555 -26.08 44.76 -3.43
N ALA A 556 -24.84 44.67 -3.93
CA ALA A 556 -24.20 45.76 -4.64
C ALA A 556 -24.86 46.07 -5.99
N ALA A 557 -25.35 45.05 -6.70
CA ALA A 557 -26.07 45.22 -7.95
C ALA A 557 -27.44 45.87 -7.73
N ASN A 558 -28.18 45.44 -6.71
CA ASN A 558 -29.48 46.01 -6.34
C ASN A 558 -29.37 47.46 -5.83
N ALA A 559 -28.24 47.83 -5.22
CA ALA A 559 -28.00 49.22 -4.80
C ALA A 559 -27.58 50.15 -5.96
N ALA A 560 -27.12 49.57 -7.08
CA ALA A 560 -26.69 50.32 -8.26
C ALA A 560 -27.77 50.41 -9.35
N ALA A 561 -28.81 49.57 -9.28
CA ALA A 561 -30.02 49.62 -10.08
C ALA A 561 -31.06 50.52 -9.42
#